data_AF-A0A4P9W2I0-F1
#
_entry.id   AF-A0A4P9W2I0-F1
#
_cell.length_a   1.000
_cell.length_b   1.000
_cell.length_c   1.000
_cell.angle_alpha   90.00
_cell.angle_beta   90.00
_cell.angle_gamma   90.00
#
_symmetry.space_group_name_H-M   'P 1'
#
loop_
_entity.id
_entity.type
_entity.pdbx_description
1 polymer ?
#
loop_
_entity_poly.entity_id
_entity_poly.type
_entity_poly.pdbx_seq_one_letter_code
_entity_poly.pdbx_strand_id
1 'polypeptide(L)'
;MSQFLHKQREGDRQFKDRGPFGVPLLTPENPINLSAHLPEDIVFIAGGTLHISTYLSPPHPPTHPAGPHPLEVLIADELNLARGDRVVTQHHYLDGWALGAGLTTSATGVFPLSITSPRNGPNSRLVLLNAVRSPDDLLGLDLLEAAMLAHPDSLEVHHFCAEGVNATGGYTRGFAARFLHEGELDAEAVAEVLGGWAEEDEAQNEGMREPKRLGIVCSPSGFDAFAVDALAEAGVGNAFEGFAR
;
A
#
# COMPACT_ATOMS: atom_id res chain seq x y z
N MET A 1 13.87 21.67 -7.69
CA MET A 1 13.44 20.97 -8.93
C MET A 1 11.94 21.13 -9.18
N SER A 2 11.07 21.04 -8.17
CA SER A 2 9.60 21.19 -8.31
C SER A 2 9.17 22.44 -9.08
N GLN A 3 9.68 23.63 -8.72
CA GLN A 3 9.37 24.87 -9.44
C GLN A 3 9.84 24.88 -10.90
N PHE A 4 10.90 24.14 -11.22
CA PHE A 4 11.39 24.01 -12.59
C PHE A 4 10.43 23.15 -13.41
N LEU A 5 10.00 22.01 -12.87
CA LEU A 5 9.01 21.12 -13.50
C LEU A 5 7.67 21.82 -13.70
N HIS A 6 7.21 22.60 -12.72
CA HIS A 6 5.94 23.35 -12.82
C HIS A 6 5.95 24.43 -13.91
N LYS A 7 7.15 24.91 -14.31
CA LYS A 7 7.31 25.91 -15.38
C LYS A 7 7.44 25.29 -16.77
N GLN A 8 7.59 23.97 -16.88
CA GLN A 8 7.70 23.29 -18.17
C GLN A 8 6.36 23.30 -18.89
N ARG A 9 6.41 23.46 -20.20
CA ARG A 9 5.28 23.31 -21.13
C ARG A 9 5.47 22.03 -21.95
N GLU A 10 4.37 21.53 -22.51
CA GLU A 10 4.44 20.44 -23.48
C GLU A 10 5.36 20.84 -24.65
N GLY A 11 6.36 20.00 -24.92
CA GLY A 11 7.38 20.26 -25.96
C GLY A 11 8.60 21.06 -25.51
N ASP A 12 8.68 21.51 -24.24
CA ASP A 12 9.91 22.09 -23.69
C ASP A 12 11.05 21.06 -23.64
N ARG A 13 12.28 21.55 -23.42
CA ARG A 13 13.52 20.74 -23.49
C ARG A 13 13.40 19.44 -22.70
N GLN A 14 13.88 18.35 -23.32
CA GLN A 14 14.01 17.04 -22.70
C GLN A 14 14.81 17.14 -21.39
N PHE A 15 14.20 16.74 -20.27
CA PHE A 15 14.94 16.49 -19.05
C PHE A 15 15.54 15.09 -19.09
N LYS A 16 16.76 14.96 -18.58
CA LYS A 16 17.47 13.69 -18.56
C LYS A 16 17.20 13.00 -17.23
N ASP A 17 16.37 11.97 -17.27
CA ASP A 17 16.27 11.02 -16.17
C ASP A 17 17.52 10.14 -16.14
N ARG A 18 17.99 9.82 -14.94
CA ARG A 18 19.08 8.86 -14.69
C ARG A 18 18.53 7.86 -13.68
N GLY A 19 18.79 6.58 -13.86
CA GLY A 19 18.28 5.56 -12.93
C GLY A 19 18.36 4.15 -13.52
N PRO A 20 17.93 3.13 -12.75
CA PRO A 20 17.31 3.23 -11.42
C PRO A 20 18.30 3.64 -10.30
N PHE A 21 17.79 4.17 -9.19
CA PHE A 21 18.56 4.50 -7.98
C PHE A 21 17.97 3.82 -6.75
N GLY A 22 18.80 3.65 -5.72
CA GLY A 22 18.39 3.05 -4.44
C GLY A 22 18.41 1.52 -4.47
N VAL A 23 18.11 0.94 -3.31
CA VAL A 23 17.84 -0.49 -3.19
C VAL A 23 16.32 -0.67 -3.32
N PRO A 24 15.84 -1.52 -4.25
CA PRO A 24 14.40 -1.74 -4.38
C PRO A 24 13.85 -2.31 -3.07
N LEU A 25 12.89 -1.61 -2.48
CA LEU A 25 12.18 -2.07 -1.28
C LEU A 25 11.48 -3.41 -1.54
N LEU A 26 11.00 -3.59 -2.78
CA LEU A 26 10.47 -4.84 -3.31
C LEU A 26 11.16 -5.09 -4.65
N THR A 27 11.95 -6.16 -4.78
CA THR A 27 12.62 -6.48 -6.04
C THR A 27 11.61 -7.16 -6.98
N PRO A 28 11.32 -6.65 -8.19
CA PRO A 28 10.33 -7.25 -9.08
C PRO A 28 10.85 -8.47 -9.85
N GLU A 29 12.16 -8.57 -10.09
CA GLU A 29 12.80 -9.68 -10.84
C GLU A 29 13.09 -10.91 -9.95
N ASN A 30 13.19 -10.67 -8.65
CA ASN A 30 13.16 -11.65 -7.59
C ASN A 30 12.17 -11.11 -6.57
N PRO A 31 10.84 -11.21 -6.83
CA PRO A 31 9.87 -10.92 -5.78
C PRO A 31 10.27 -11.87 -4.66
N ILE A 32 10.86 -11.31 -3.60
CA ILE A 32 11.46 -11.98 -2.44
C ILE A 32 11.27 -13.48 -2.56
N ASN A 33 12.32 -14.17 -3.05
CA ASN A 33 12.39 -15.61 -3.30
C ASN A 33 11.20 -16.29 -2.60
N LEU A 34 10.17 -16.75 -3.31
CA LEU A 34 8.90 -17.25 -2.71
C LEU A 34 9.12 -18.38 -1.67
N SER A 35 10.37 -18.85 -1.50
CA SER A 35 10.86 -19.79 -0.49
C SER A 35 11.57 -19.16 0.73
N ALA A 36 11.87 -17.87 0.75
CA ALA A 36 12.55 -17.15 1.84
C ALA A 36 11.77 -15.89 2.28
N HIS A 37 10.52 -16.13 2.68
CA HIS A 37 9.75 -15.34 3.64
C HIS A 37 9.53 -13.85 3.35
N LEU A 38 8.47 -13.56 2.58
CA LEU A 38 7.84 -12.24 2.60
C LEU A 38 7.36 -11.90 4.03
N PRO A 39 7.51 -10.65 4.49
CA PRO A 39 6.88 -10.23 5.73
C PRO A 39 5.36 -10.38 5.60
N GLU A 40 4.75 -10.94 6.64
CA GLU A 40 3.30 -11.08 6.75
C GLU A 40 2.71 -9.72 7.06
N ASP A 41 3.36 -8.94 7.93
CA ASP A 41 2.90 -7.60 8.28
C ASP A 41 3.90 -6.53 7.84
N ILE A 42 3.42 -5.52 7.12
CA ILE A 42 4.22 -4.39 6.65
C ILE A 42 3.61 -3.10 7.20
N VAL A 43 4.39 -2.31 7.92
CA VAL A 43 4.03 -0.92 8.26
C VAL A 43 4.79 0.02 7.36
N PHE A 44 4.06 0.86 6.63
CA PHE A 44 4.62 1.92 5.82
C PHE A 44 4.26 3.27 6.44
N ILE A 45 5.25 4.00 6.94
CA ILE A 45 5.07 5.33 7.50
C ILE A 45 5.53 6.36 6.47
N ALA A 46 4.63 7.25 6.08
CA ALA A 46 4.89 8.32 5.13
C ALA A 46 4.70 9.68 5.80
N GLY A 47 5.60 10.62 5.48
CA GLY A 47 5.46 12.02 5.85
C GLY A 47 5.37 12.91 4.61
N GLY A 48 4.29 13.68 4.45
CA GLY A 48 4.14 14.64 3.34
C GLY A 48 3.86 13.98 1.99
N THR A 49 4.75 14.13 1.00
CA THR A 49 4.54 13.56 -0.34
C THR A 49 4.61 12.04 -0.30
N LEU A 50 3.46 11.42 -0.49
CA LEU A 50 3.31 9.97 -0.49
C LEU A 50 3.96 9.34 -1.73
N HIS A 51 5.12 8.71 -1.55
CA HIS A 51 5.79 7.91 -2.58
C HIS A 51 5.29 6.45 -2.62
N ILE A 52 4.11 6.18 -2.05
CA ILE A 52 3.50 4.84 -2.10
C ILE A 52 3.02 4.47 -3.51
N SER A 53 3.03 5.41 -4.45
CA SER A 53 2.79 5.09 -5.86
C SER A 53 3.70 3.95 -6.31
N THR A 54 4.88 3.73 -5.73
CA THR A 54 5.70 2.54 -6.08
C THR A 54 5.10 1.20 -5.64
N TYR A 55 4.29 1.18 -4.58
CA TYR A 55 3.58 0.00 -4.06
C TYR A 55 2.21 -0.17 -4.71
N LEU A 56 1.50 0.94 -4.93
CA LEU A 56 0.14 0.95 -5.47
C LEU A 56 0.10 1.07 -6.99
N SER A 57 1.13 1.66 -7.60
CA SER A 57 1.20 1.68 -9.07
C SER A 57 1.51 0.27 -9.53
N PRO A 58 0.73 -0.25 -10.46
CA PRO A 58 1.04 -1.50 -11.11
C PRO A 58 2.29 -1.29 -11.97
N PRO A 59 3.31 -2.16 -11.84
CA PRO A 59 3.89 -2.69 -13.08
C PRO A 59 3.33 -4.08 -13.40
N HIS A 60 3.74 -4.64 -14.54
CA HIS A 60 3.21 -5.81 -15.24
C HIS A 60 3.75 -7.23 -14.85
N PRO A 61 4.06 -7.65 -13.60
CA PRO A 61 4.13 -9.07 -13.34
C PRO A 61 2.70 -9.63 -13.38
N PRO A 62 2.52 -10.84 -13.93
CA PRO A 62 1.23 -11.49 -13.90
C PRO A 62 0.76 -11.67 -12.46
N THR A 63 -0.45 -11.23 -12.16
CA THR A 63 -1.09 -11.53 -10.88
C THR A 63 -1.77 -12.88 -10.95
N HIS A 64 -1.93 -13.50 -9.79
CA HIS A 64 -2.55 -14.80 -9.63
C HIS A 64 -3.92 -14.67 -8.98
N PRO A 65 -4.96 -15.29 -9.53
CA PRO A 65 -6.24 -15.40 -8.82
C PRO A 65 -6.06 -16.19 -7.52
N ALA A 66 -6.40 -15.57 -6.39
CA ALA A 66 -6.25 -16.09 -5.03
C ALA A 66 -7.52 -16.77 -4.50
N GLY A 67 -8.68 -16.43 -5.08
CA GLY A 67 -9.99 -16.87 -4.60
C GLY A 67 -10.23 -18.39 -4.76
N PRO A 68 -10.99 -19.01 -3.85
CA PRO A 68 -11.35 -20.43 -3.94
C PRO A 68 -12.36 -20.72 -5.05
N HIS A 69 -13.11 -19.70 -5.50
CA HIS A 69 -14.12 -19.82 -6.53
C HIS A 69 -13.66 -19.12 -7.81
N PRO A 70 -13.73 -19.79 -8.97
CA PRO A 70 -13.53 -19.13 -10.25
C PRO A 70 -14.57 -18.02 -10.41
N LEU A 71 -14.17 -16.91 -11.02
CA LEU A 71 -15.14 -15.89 -11.43
C LEU A 71 -15.98 -16.47 -12.56
N GLU A 72 -17.24 -16.74 -12.27
CA GLU A 72 -18.21 -16.99 -13.31
C GLU A 72 -18.46 -15.67 -14.05
N VAL A 73 -18.12 -15.64 -15.33
CA VAL A 73 -18.36 -14.53 -16.25
C VAL A 73 -19.86 -14.22 -16.25
N LEU A 74 -20.25 -13.07 -15.71
CA LEU A 74 -21.63 -12.60 -15.70
C LEU A 74 -21.94 -11.78 -16.95
N ILE A 75 -20.94 -11.09 -17.50
CA ILE A 75 -21.06 -10.18 -18.65
C ILE A 75 -20.01 -10.53 -19.71
N ALA A 76 -20.35 -10.34 -20.99
CA ALA A 76 -19.53 -10.77 -22.13
C ALA A 76 -18.13 -10.12 -22.21
N ASP A 77 -17.89 -9.01 -21.50
CA ASP A 77 -16.61 -8.32 -21.42
C ASP A 77 -15.75 -8.75 -20.23
N GLU A 78 -16.27 -9.59 -19.33
CA GLU A 78 -15.52 -10.10 -18.17
C GLU A 78 -14.52 -11.19 -18.56
N LEU A 79 -13.36 -11.16 -17.91
CA LEU A 79 -12.29 -12.12 -18.09
C LEU A 79 -12.49 -13.31 -17.13
N ASN A 80 -12.70 -14.50 -17.67
CA ASN A 80 -12.73 -15.73 -16.87
C ASN A 80 -11.32 -16.02 -16.34
N LEU A 81 -11.20 -16.10 -15.01
CA LEU A 81 -9.95 -16.37 -14.31
C LEU A 81 -10.15 -17.49 -13.28
N ALA A 82 -9.31 -18.51 -13.35
CA ALA A 82 -9.25 -19.60 -12.39
C ALA A 82 -7.99 -19.49 -11.51
N ARG A 83 -8.03 -20.12 -10.33
CA ARG A 83 -6.87 -20.19 -9.45
C ARG A 83 -5.66 -20.78 -10.19
N GLY A 84 -4.54 -20.06 -10.15
CA GLY A 84 -3.30 -20.44 -10.83
C GLY A 84 -3.12 -19.83 -12.22
N ASP A 85 -4.15 -19.21 -12.78
CA ASP A 85 -3.98 -18.38 -13.99
C ASP A 85 -3.08 -17.19 -13.71
N ARG A 86 -2.60 -16.60 -14.80
CA ARG A 86 -1.74 -15.43 -14.81
C ARG A 86 -2.43 -14.36 -15.63
N VAL A 87 -2.70 -13.20 -15.04
CA VAL A 87 -3.29 -12.06 -15.75
C VAL A 87 -2.34 -10.88 -15.73
N VAL A 88 -2.15 -10.23 -16.87
CA VAL A 88 -1.44 -8.96 -16.96
C VAL A 88 -2.46 -7.85 -16.98
N THR A 89 -2.44 -7.01 -15.95
CA THR A 89 -3.28 -5.81 -15.93
C THR A 89 -2.79 -4.79 -16.96
N GLN A 90 -3.71 -4.33 -17.79
CA GLN A 90 -3.48 -3.30 -18.81
C GLN A 90 -3.98 -1.94 -18.35
N HIS A 91 -5.11 -1.90 -17.63
CA HIS A 91 -5.70 -0.67 -17.11
C HIS A 91 -6.40 -0.94 -15.77
N HIS A 92 -6.30 0.01 -14.84
CA HIS A 92 -6.99 -0.03 -13.56
C HIS A 92 -8.14 0.97 -13.57
N TYR A 93 -9.32 0.50 -13.19
CA TYR A 93 -10.46 1.32 -12.88
C TYR A 93 -10.39 1.67 -11.37
N LEU A 94 -10.72 2.91 -11.02
CA LEU A 94 -10.60 3.42 -9.64
C LEU A 94 -11.70 2.86 -8.70
N ASP A 95 -12.47 1.90 -9.15
CA ASP A 95 -13.58 1.24 -8.45
C ASP A 95 -13.23 -0.19 -8.01
N GLY A 96 -11.95 -0.57 -8.08
CA GLY A 96 -11.48 -1.91 -7.74
C GLY A 96 -11.55 -2.92 -8.88
N TRP A 97 -11.88 -2.49 -10.11
CA TRP A 97 -11.82 -3.31 -11.31
C TRP A 97 -10.58 -3.01 -12.15
N ALA A 98 -10.27 -3.91 -13.08
CA ALA A 98 -9.21 -3.72 -14.04
C ALA A 98 -9.50 -4.40 -15.38
N LEU A 99 -8.96 -3.85 -16.46
CA LEU A 99 -8.84 -4.52 -17.76
C LEU A 99 -7.52 -5.28 -17.78
N GLY A 100 -7.55 -6.54 -18.17
CA GLY A 100 -6.33 -7.32 -18.32
C GLY A 100 -6.40 -8.39 -19.39
N ALA A 101 -5.25 -9.00 -19.65
CA ALA A 101 -5.09 -10.12 -20.55
C ALA A 101 -4.60 -11.35 -19.80
N GLY A 102 -5.36 -12.44 -19.90
CA GLY A 102 -4.97 -13.74 -19.38
C GLY A 102 -3.82 -14.32 -20.21
N LEU A 103 -2.70 -14.62 -19.57
CA LEU A 103 -1.55 -15.24 -20.23
C LEU A 103 -1.79 -16.72 -20.56
N THR A 104 -2.62 -17.41 -19.77
CA THR A 104 -3.00 -18.81 -20.03
C THR A 104 -4.03 -18.91 -21.15
N THR A 105 -5.06 -18.06 -21.11
CA THR A 105 -6.23 -18.13 -22.00
C THR A 105 -6.06 -17.30 -23.27
N SER A 106 -5.10 -16.38 -23.30
CA SER A 106 -4.96 -15.32 -24.32
C SER A 106 -6.21 -14.45 -24.49
N ALA A 107 -7.17 -14.53 -23.57
CA ALA A 107 -8.37 -13.71 -23.56
C ALA A 107 -8.10 -12.36 -22.90
N THR A 108 -8.84 -11.33 -23.32
CA THR A 108 -8.80 -10.00 -22.73
C THR A 108 -10.19 -9.65 -22.23
N GLY A 109 -10.28 -9.04 -21.06
CA GLY A 109 -11.54 -8.64 -20.45
C GLY A 109 -11.34 -7.94 -19.12
N VAL A 110 -12.43 -7.48 -18.54
CA VAL A 110 -12.44 -6.83 -17.23
C VAL A 110 -12.54 -7.87 -16.11
N PHE A 111 -11.92 -7.60 -14.97
CA PHE A 111 -11.99 -8.45 -13.80
C PHE A 111 -11.86 -7.61 -12.53
N PRO A 112 -12.49 -8.01 -11.41
CA PRO A 112 -12.30 -7.34 -10.13
C PRO A 112 -10.91 -7.67 -9.61
N LEU A 113 -10.19 -6.67 -9.08
CA LEU A 113 -8.84 -6.86 -8.53
C LEU A 113 -8.86 -7.71 -7.25
N SER A 114 -9.99 -7.76 -6.55
CA SER A 114 -10.17 -8.52 -5.30
C SER A 114 -10.01 -10.02 -5.44
N ILE A 115 -10.12 -10.56 -6.64
CA ILE A 115 -9.84 -11.98 -6.88
C ILE A 115 -8.36 -12.27 -7.06
N THR A 116 -7.49 -11.26 -7.14
CA THR A 116 -6.04 -11.41 -7.29
C THR A 116 -5.31 -11.29 -5.95
N SER A 117 -4.17 -11.96 -5.81
CA SER A 117 -3.28 -11.73 -4.67
C SER A 117 -2.58 -10.38 -4.80
N PRO A 118 -2.47 -9.61 -3.70
CA PRO A 118 -1.58 -8.46 -3.68
C PRO A 118 -0.13 -8.94 -3.81
N ARG A 119 0.79 -8.03 -4.20
CA ARG A 119 2.18 -8.38 -4.55
C ARG A 119 2.99 -8.96 -3.41
N ASN A 120 2.68 -8.56 -2.18
CA ASN A 120 3.29 -9.05 -0.95
C ASN A 120 2.83 -10.48 -0.61
N GLY A 121 1.81 -11.01 -1.27
CA GLY A 121 1.29 -12.36 -1.07
C GLY A 121 -0.12 -12.35 -0.48
N PRO A 122 -0.84 -13.48 -0.56
CA PRO A 122 -2.25 -13.55 -0.14
C PRO A 122 -2.47 -13.35 1.36
N ASN A 123 -1.45 -13.57 2.19
CA ASN A 123 -1.52 -13.44 3.64
C ASN A 123 -0.88 -12.15 4.15
N SER A 124 -0.34 -11.31 3.25
CA SER A 124 0.40 -10.15 3.69
C SER A 124 -0.51 -8.95 3.88
N ARG A 125 -0.41 -8.31 5.05
CA ARG A 125 -1.10 -7.09 5.44
C ARG A 125 -0.16 -5.90 5.34
N LEU A 126 -0.64 -4.80 4.76
CA LEU A 126 0.04 -3.52 4.71
C LEU A 126 -0.77 -2.48 5.46
N VAL A 127 -0.17 -1.85 6.46
CA VAL A 127 -0.73 -0.69 7.17
C VAL A 127 0.05 0.55 6.76
N LEU A 128 -0.62 1.50 6.12
CA LEU A 128 -0.07 2.80 5.78
C LEU A 128 -0.42 3.82 6.88
N LEU A 129 0.60 4.38 7.54
CA LEU A 129 0.48 5.55 8.41
C LEU A 129 0.93 6.78 7.62
N ASN A 130 0.00 7.58 7.12
CA ASN A 130 0.29 8.74 6.29
C ASN A 130 0.10 10.04 7.09
N ALA A 131 1.21 10.62 7.52
CA ALA A 131 1.24 11.90 8.24
C ALA A 131 1.33 13.07 7.26
N VAL A 132 0.35 13.95 7.32
CA VAL A 132 0.28 15.17 6.52
C VAL A 132 -0.05 16.37 7.39
N ARG A 133 0.18 17.58 6.87
CA ARG A 133 -0.14 18.79 7.62
C ARG A 133 -1.63 19.06 7.65
N SER A 134 -2.28 19.02 6.49
CA SER A 134 -3.73 19.22 6.36
C SER A 134 -4.35 18.15 5.45
N PRO A 135 -5.67 17.94 5.52
CA PRO A 135 -6.37 17.04 4.61
C PRO A 135 -6.20 17.39 3.12
N ASP A 136 -5.96 18.67 2.80
CA ASP A 136 -5.73 19.12 1.42
C ASP A 136 -4.36 18.69 0.87
N ASP A 137 -3.44 18.27 1.75
CA ASP A 137 -2.13 17.73 1.40
C ASP A 137 -2.17 16.22 1.12
N LEU A 138 -3.34 15.58 1.24
CA LEU A 138 -3.49 14.16 0.94
C LEU A 138 -3.39 13.91 -0.57
N LEU A 139 -2.40 13.10 -0.96
CA LEU A 139 -2.13 12.76 -2.36
C LEU A 139 -2.52 11.32 -2.66
N GLY A 140 -3.02 11.09 -3.88
CA GLY A 140 -3.30 9.75 -4.39
C GLY A 140 -4.48 9.04 -3.70
N LEU A 141 -5.41 9.79 -3.11
CA LEU A 141 -6.59 9.25 -2.44
C LEU A 141 -7.38 8.29 -3.34
N ASP A 142 -7.68 8.71 -4.56
CA ASP A 142 -8.45 7.89 -5.49
C ASP A 142 -7.76 6.54 -5.82
N LEU A 143 -6.41 6.50 -5.82
CA LEU A 143 -5.63 5.27 -6.00
C LEU A 143 -5.62 4.41 -4.73
N LEU A 144 -5.48 5.03 -3.56
CA LEU A 144 -5.57 4.34 -2.27
C LEU A 144 -6.94 3.70 -2.08
N GLU A 145 -8.00 4.43 -2.41
CA GLU A 145 -9.38 3.94 -2.39
C GLU A 145 -9.56 2.72 -3.29
N ALA A 146 -9.12 2.83 -4.55
CA ALA A 146 -9.18 1.70 -5.49
C ALA A 146 -8.41 0.48 -4.95
N ALA A 147 -7.25 0.70 -4.33
CA ALA A 147 -6.46 -0.38 -3.75
C ALA A 147 -7.10 -1.00 -2.50
N MET A 148 -7.74 -0.19 -1.64
CA MET A 148 -8.48 -0.68 -0.47
C MET A 148 -9.75 -1.44 -0.88
N LEU A 149 -10.44 -1.01 -1.94
CA LEU A 149 -11.57 -1.73 -2.52
C LEU A 149 -11.13 -3.06 -3.14
N ALA A 150 -9.97 -3.06 -3.80
CA ALA A 150 -9.38 -4.25 -4.35
C ALA A 150 -8.96 -5.25 -3.26
N HIS A 151 -8.31 -4.80 -2.19
CA HIS A 151 -7.73 -5.68 -1.18
C HIS A 151 -8.06 -5.22 0.25
N PRO A 152 -9.33 -5.29 0.68
CA PRO A 152 -9.78 -4.69 1.94
C PRO A 152 -9.15 -5.32 3.18
N ASP A 153 -8.76 -6.60 3.09
CA ASP A 153 -8.12 -7.37 4.16
C ASP A 153 -6.59 -7.25 4.15
N SER A 154 -6.00 -6.81 3.04
CA SER A 154 -4.55 -6.73 2.87
C SER A 154 -4.01 -5.30 2.95
N LEU A 155 -4.87 -4.28 2.84
CA LEU A 155 -4.47 -2.88 2.87
C LEU A 155 -5.33 -2.08 3.85
N GLU A 156 -4.66 -1.43 4.79
CA GLU A 156 -5.25 -0.52 5.75
C GLU A 156 -4.51 0.83 5.70
N VAL A 157 -5.26 1.93 5.76
CA VAL A 157 -4.71 3.28 5.57
C VAL A 157 -5.23 4.21 6.65
N HIS A 158 -4.30 4.80 7.39
CA HIS A 158 -4.55 5.78 8.44
C HIS A 158 -3.89 7.09 8.05
N HIS A 159 -4.68 8.17 8.01
CA HIS A 159 -4.20 9.51 7.72
C HIS A 159 -4.16 10.32 9.00
N PHE A 160 -3.00 10.91 9.32
CA PHE A 160 -2.83 11.80 10.47
C PHE A 160 -2.65 13.22 9.96
N CYS A 161 -3.53 14.13 10.37
CA CYS A 161 -3.53 15.52 9.93
C CYS A 161 -3.29 16.45 11.12
N ALA A 162 -2.14 17.12 11.13
CA ALA A 162 -1.76 18.04 12.21
C ALA A 162 -2.70 19.24 12.36
N GLU A 163 -3.29 19.71 11.26
CA GLU A 163 -4.17 20.88 11.19
C GLU A 163 -5.42 20.59 10.35
N GLY A 164 -6.50 21.34 10.59
CA GLY A 164 -7.63 21.44 9.65
C GLY A 164 -8.66 20.31 9.70
N VAL A 165 -8.52 19.34 10.61
CA VAL A 165 -9.61 18.41 10.94
C VAL A 165 -10.54 19.14 11.91
N ASN A 166 -11.76 19.49 11.47
CA ASN A 166 -12.74 20.07 12.38
C ASN A 166 -13.17 19.02 13.42
N ALA A 167 -13.42 19.42 14.66
CA ALA A 167 -13.88 18.55 15.76
C ALA A 167 -15.16 17.72 15.44
N THR A 168 -15.87 18.05 14.36
CA THR A 168 -16.99 17.25 13.84
C THR A 168 -16.55 16.10 12.93
N GLY A 169 -15.24 15.86 12.73
CA GLY A 169 -14.68 14.81 11.88
C GLY A 169 -15.04 14.94 10.39
N GLY A 170 -15.70 16.02 10.00
CA GLY A 170 -16.33 16.17 8.70
C GLY A 170 -15.35 16.68 7.65
N TYR A 171 -14.58 15.77 7.05
CA TYR A 171 -14.00 16.04 5.74
C TYR A 171 -15.08 15.78 4.67
N THR A 172 -15.38 16.77 3.83
CA THR A 172 -16.48 16.73 2.86
C THR A 172 -16.30 15.74 1.70
N ARG A 173 -15.14 15.09 1.54
CA ARG A 173 -15.00 13.95 0.59
C ARG A 173 -15.63 12.71 1.23
N GLY A 174 -16.88 12.46 0.87
CA GLY A 174 -17.79 11.58 1.59
C GLY A 174 -17.47 10.09 1.70
N PHE A 175 -16.34 9.54 1.26
CA PHE A 175 -16.13 8.09 1.33
C PHE A 175 -14.66 7.58 1.31
N ALA A 176 -13.65 8.44 1.38
CA ALA A 176 -12.37 8.17 0.72
C ALA A 176 -11.15 7.82 1.61
N ALA A 177 -11.04 8.41 2.80
CA ALA A 177 -9.91 8.23 3.69
C ALA A 177 -10.34 7.29 4.81
N ARG A 178 -10.08 5.98 4.68
CA ARG A 178 -10.65 4.92 5.53
C ARG A 178 -10.58 5.26 7.04
N PHE A 179 -9.44 5.79 7.49
CA PHE A 179 -9.31 6.40 8.82
C PHE A 179 -8.60 7.74 8.72
N LEU A 180 -9.22 8.79 9.27
CA LEU A 180 -8.66 10.14 9.35
C LEU A 180 -8.59 10.56 10.83
N HIS A 181 -7.38 10.81 11.28
CA HIS A 181 -7.03 11.14 12.66
C HIS A 181 -6.64 12.61 12.76
N GLU A 182 -7.13 13.28 13.80
CA GLU A 182 -6.72 14.64 14.14
C GLU A 182 -5.42 14.59 14.95
N GLY A 183 -4.45 15.43 14.59
CA GLY A 183 -3.18 15.53 15.29
C GLY A 183 -1.98 15.01 14.50
N GLU A 184 -0.81 15.19 15.09
CA GLU A 184 0.44 14.66 14.57
C GLU A 184 0.53 13.15 14.85
N LEU A 185 1.33 12.43 14.05
CA LEU A 185 1.59 11.01 14.28
C LEU A 185 2.52 10.87 15.49
N ASP A 186 2.00 10.55 16.67
CA ASP A 186 2.81 10.32 17.87
C ASP A 186 2.76 8.85 18.35
N ALA A 187 3.38 8.57 19.51
CA ALA A 187 3.42 7.23 20.07
C ALA A 187 2.02 6.72 20.47
N GLU A 188 1.11 7.59 20.89
CA GLU A 188 -0.27 7.21 21.25
C GLU A 188 -1.05 6.81 20.00
N ALA A 189 -0.97 7.62 18.94
CA ALA A 189 -1.55 7.33 17.63
C ALA A 189 -1.01 6.02 17.03
N VAL A 190 0.30 5.79 17.13
CA VAL A 190 0.92 4.54 16.67
C VAL A 190 0.43 3.35 17.50
N ALA A 191 0.34 3.48 18.83
CA ALA A 191 -0.16 2.42 19.70
C ALA A 191 -1.66 2.13 19.47
N GLU A 192 -2.47 3.13 19.13
CA GLU A 192 -3.87 2.94 18.78
C GLU A 192 -4.02 2.06 17.53
N VAL A 193 -3.22 2.32 16.50
CA VAL A 193 -3.32 1.60 15.22
C VAL A 193 -2.64 0.23 15.26
N LEU A 194 -1.47 0.13 15.90
CA LEU A 194 -0.62 -1.06 15.86
C LEU A 194 -0.60 -1.85 17.18
N GLY A 195 -1.25 -1.38 18.25
CA GLY A 195 -1.20 -2.02 19.57
C GLY A 195 -1.70 -3.47 19.54
N GLY A 196 -2.71 -3.77 18.72
CA GLY A 196 -3.23 -5.12 18.55
C GLY A 196 -2.20 -6.12 18.00
N TRP A 197 -1.17 -5.66 17.30
CA TRP A 197 -0.11 -6.53 16.78
C TRP A 197 0.74 -7.14 17.89
N ALA A 198 0.91 -6.45 19.02
CA ALA A 198 1.61 -7.00 20.18
C ALA A 198 0.76 -8.08 20.87
N GLU A 199 -0.55 -7.87 20.98
CA GLU A 199 -1.48 -8.84 21.57
C GLU A 199 -1.61 -10.11 20.72
N GLU A 200 -1.60 -9.96 19.39
CA GLU A 200 -1.59 -11.09 18.45
C GLU A 200 -0.34 -11.97 18.62
N ASP A 201 0.83 -11.39 18.88
CA ASP A 201 2.08 -12.13 19.13
C ASP A 201 2.01 -12.95 20.42
N GLU A 202 1.41 -12.40 21.48
CA GLU A 202 1.22 -13.12 22.74
C GLU A 202 0.25 -14.30 22.58
N ALA A 203 -0.83 -14.12 21.80
CA ALA A 203 -1.82 -15.16 21.54
C ALA A 203 -1.30 -16.30 20.64
N GLN A 204 -0.41 -16.00 19.69
CA GLN A 204 0.15 -16.99 18.77
C GLN A 204 1.33 -17.80 19.34
N ASN A 205 1.87 -17.38 20.49
CA ASN A 205 3.02 -18.01 21.15
C ASN A 205 2.75 -19.43 21.70
N GLU A 206 1.55 -19.98 21.53
CA GLU A 206 1.26 -21.41 21.74
C GLU A 206 1.72 -22.29 20.54
N GLY A 207 2.96 -22.09 20.07
CA GLY A 207 3.63 -22.99 19.11
C GLY A 207 3.51 -22.62 17.63
N MET A 208 2.96 -21.45 17.28
CA MET A 208 3.12 -20.90 15.93
C MET A 208 4.41 -20.08 15.79
N ARG A 209 4.85 -19.91 14.54
CA ARG A 209 6.00 -19.09 14.17
C ARG A 209 5.62 -17.62 14.32
N GLU A 210 6.47 -16.82 14.96
CA GLU A 210 6.29 -15.36 15.02
C GLU A 210 6.17 -14.76 13.61
N PRO A 211 5.17 -13.88 13.37
CA PRO A 211 4.99 -13.23 12.08
C PRO A 211 6.19 -12.32 11.80
N LYS A 212 6.68 -12.37 10.56
CA LYS A 212 7.76 -11.47 10.14
C LYS A 212 7.19 -10.11 9.83
N ARG A 213 7.65 -9.08 10.57
CA ARG A 213 7.19 -7.71 10.36
C ARG A 213 8.28 -6.83 9.76
N LEU A 214 7.88 -5.95 8.85
CA LEU A 214 8.75 -4.99 8.19
C LEU A 214 8.25 -3.55 8.39
N GLY A 215 9.12 -2.70 8.93
CA GLY A 215 8.87 -1.27 9.07
C GLY A 215 9.57 -0.48 7.95
N ILE A 216 8.83 0.38 7.26
CA ILE A 216 9.37 1.24 6.21
C ILE A 216 8.98 2.67 6.52
N VAL A 217 9.96 3.58 6.51
CA VAL A 217 9.71 5.01 6.74
C VAL A 217 10.19 5.80 5.53
N CYS A 218 9.29 6.54 4.90
CA CYS A 218 9.57 7.38 3.74
C CYS A 218 9.10 8.81 4.00
N SER A 219 10.03 9.70 4.30
CA SER A 219 9.69 11.04 4.78
C SER A 219 10.80 12.07 4.56
N PRO A 220 10.53 13.37 4.77
CA PRO A 220 11.55 14.40 4.84
C PRO A 220 12.54 14.14 5.97
N SER A 221 13.76 14.64 5.83
CA SER A 221 14.80 14.53 6.86
C SER A 221 14.30 15.04 8.22
N GLY A 222 14.45 14.23 9.26
CA GLY A 222 14.05 14.55 10.63
C GLY A 222 12.71 13.92 11.03
N PHE A 223 11.80 13.71 10.08
CA PHE A 223 10.58 12.96 10.36
C PHE A 223 10.87 11.46 10.51
N ASP A 224 11.89 10.95 9.83
CA ASP A 224 12.31 9.55 9.93
C ASP A 224 12.72 9.15 11.34
N ALA A 225 13.50 9.99 12.02
CA ALA A 225 13.88 9.76 13.42
C ALA A 225 12.65 9.76 14.34
N PHE A 226 11.78 10.76 14.17
CA PHE A 226 10.56 10.90 14.94
C PHE A 226 9.61 9.69 14.78
N ALA A 227 9.41 9.20 13.56
CA ALA A 227 8.57 8.02 13.30
C ALA A 227 9.13 6.75 13.95
N VAL A 228 10.46 6.58 13.94
CA VAL A 228 11.12 5.45 14.61
C VAL A 228 11.00 5.55 16.13
N ASP A 229 11.15 6.76 16.69
CA ASP A 229 10.97 7.00 18.12
C ASP A 229 9.53 6.72 18.55
N ALA A 230 8.54 7.18 17.78
CA ALA A 230 7.12 6.91 18.04
C ALA A 230 6.80 5.40 18.04
N LEU A 231 7.36 4.63 17.10
CA LEU A 231 7.24 3.17 17.10
C LEU A 231 7.89 2.51 18.33
N ALA A 232 9.06 3.01 18.75
CA ALA A 232 9.75 2.49 19.91
C ALA A 232 8.99 2.76 21.21
N GLU A 233 8.48 3.98 21.38
CA GLU A 233 7.68 4.42 22.54
C GLU A 233 6.33 3.70 22.61
N ALA A 234 5.71 3.42 21.47
CA ALA A 234 4.49 2.62 21.36
C ALA A 234 4.72 1.11 21.66
N GLY A 235 5.96 0.68 21.90
CA GLY A 235 6.30 -0.71 22.19
C GLY A 235 6.32 -1.65 20.98
N VAL A 236 6.04 -1.15 19.78
CA VAL A 236 6.04 -1.93 18.53
C VAL A 236 7.39 -1.96 17.83
N GLY A 237 8.33 -1.09 18.21
CA GLY A 237 9.64 -0.97 17.57
C GLY A 237 10.47 -2.27 17.58
N ASN A 238 10.32 -3.11 18.61
CA ASN A 238 11.04 -4.39 18.71
C ASN A 238 10.44 -5.49 17.82
N ALA A 239 9.23 -5.31 17.29
CA ALA A 239 8.55 -6.31 16.47
C ALA A 239 9.07 -6.34 15.02
N PHE A 240 9.84 -5.33 14.59
CA PHE A 240 10.32 -5.22 13.21
C PHE A 240 11.71 -5.83 13.04
N GLU A 241 11.91 -6.66 12.00
CA GLU A 241 13.23 -7.24 11.67
C GLU A 241 14.25 -6.17 11.19
N GLY A 242 13.78 -4.95 10.88
CA GLY A 242 14.59 -3.80 10.53
C GLY A 242 13.78 -2.65 9.94
N PHE A 243 14.42 -1.48 9.82
CA PHE A 243 13.86 -0.30 9.16
C PHE A 243 14.56 -0.04 7.84
N ALA A 244 13.79 -0.03 6.75
CA ALA A 244 14.25 0.53 5.49
C ALA A 244 14.04 2.05 5.50
N ARG A 245 15.12 2.79 5.22
CA ARG A 245 15.11 4.24 4.98
C ARG A 245 15.34 4.52 3.50
#